data_AF-A0A1I2HJQ7-F1
#
_entry.id   AF-A0A1I2HJQ7-F1
#
_cell.length_a   1.000
_cell.length_b   1.000
_cell.length_c   1.000
_cell.angle_alpha   90.00
_cell.angle_beta   90.00
_cell.angle_gamma   90.00
#
_symmetry.space_group_name_H-M   'P 1'
#
loop_
_entity.id
_entity.type
_entity.pdbx_description
1 polymer ?
#
loop_
_entity_poly.entity_id
_entity_poly.type
_entity_poly.pdbx_seq_one_letter_code
_entity_poly.pdbx_strand_id
1 'polypeptide(L)'
;MDETYIKVRGKWTYLYRAVDRDGQTLDFMLSERRDLAAARRFFKQAIAANGVPDRVVNDKSGANLAGLTAVNVILKFTGTGRLVTIRQVKYLNNILE
;
A
#
# COMPACT_ATOMS: atom_id res chain seq x y z
N MET A 1 -3.50 -2.07 4.06
CA MET A 1 -3.24 -1.04 3.03
C MET A 1 -4.54 -0.79 2.30
N ASP A 2 -4.89 0.48 2.20
CA ASP A 2 -6.12 0.97 1.64
C ASP A 2 -5.83 1.93 0.50
N GLU A 3 -6.72 1.95 -0.48
CA GLU A 3 -6.67 2.82 -1.64
C GLU A 3 -8.07 3.31 -1.92
N THR A 4 -8.29 4.62 -1.79
CA THR A 4 -9.59 5.24 -2.00
C THR A 4 -9.46 6.53 -2.82
N TYR A 5 -10.56 7.01 -3.37
CA TYR A 5 -10.59 8.21 -4.21
C TYR A 5 -11.21 9.36 -3.41
N ILE A 6 -10.45 10.43 -3.20
CA ILE A 6 -10.86 11.58 -2.41
C ILE A 6 -10.79 12.87 -3.23
N LYS A 7 -11.52 13.91 -2.78
CA LYS A 7 -11.51 15.22 -3.42
C LYS A 7 -10.60 16.18 -2.65
N VAL A 8 -9.49 16.58 -3.27
CA VAL A 8 -8.51 17.53 -2.73
C VAL A 8 -8.58 18.81 -3.55
N ARG A 9 -8.97 19.93 -2.92
CA ARG A 9 -9.11 21.24 -3.60
C ARG A 9 -9.94 21.18 -4.89
N GLY A 10 -11.04 20.42 -4.85
CA GLY A 10 -11.95 20.27 -5.99
C GLY A 10 -11.52 19.24 -7.04
N LYS A 11 -10.30 18.70 -6.97
CA LYS A 11 -9.80 17.66 -7.88
C LYS A 11 -9.87 16.30 -7.21
N TRP A 12 -10.27 15.29 -7.97
CA TRP A 12 -10.24 13.93 -7.46
C TRP A 12 -8.82 13.35 -7.52
N THR A 13 -8.43 12.59 -6.50
CA THR A 13 -7.07 12.08 -6.31
C THR A 13 -7.12 10.74 -5.55
N TYR A 14 -6.24 9.81 -5.90
CA TYR A 14 -6.10 8.54 -5.19
C TYR A 14 -5.30 8.74 -3.90
N LEU A 15 -5.88 8.32 -2.79
CA LEU A 15 -5.24 8.23 -1.49
C LEU A 15 -4.79 6.79 -1.26
N TYR A 16 -3.48 6.60 -1.12
CA TYR A 16 -2.86 5.38 -0.64
C TYR A 16 -2.63 5.53 0.86
N ARG A 17 -3.03 4.54 1.65
CA ARG A 17 -2.90 4.58 3.11
C ARG A 17 -2.40 3.27 3.69
N ALA A 18 -1.41 3.35 4.56
CA ALA A 18 -0.91 2.25 5.38
C ALA A 18 -1.53 2.42 6.75
N VAL A 19 -2.21 1.37 7.20
CA VAL A 19 -2.90 1.33 8.48
C VAL A 19 -2.39 0.10 9.20
N ASP A 20 -2.11 0.22 10.50
CA ASP A 20 -1.77 -0.92 11.34
C ASP A 20 -3.02 -1.75 11.69
N ARG A 21 -2.83 -2.77 12.52
CA ARG A 21 -3.91 -3.66 12.98
C ARG A 21 -4.91 -2.98 13.92
N ASP A 22 -4.49 -1.90 14.56
CA ASP A 22 -5.26 -1.15 15.57
C ASP A 22 -6.02 0.03 14.91
N GLY A 23 -5.91 0.17 13.58
CA GLY A 23 -6.60 1.19 12.80
C GLY A 23 -5.83 2.51 12.71
N GLN A 24 -4.60 2.59 13.23
CA GLN A 24 -3.79 3.79 13.18
C GLN A 24 -3.12 3.94 11.82
N THR A 25 -3.16 5.15 11.26
CA THR A 25 -2.51 5.44 9.99
C THR A 25 -1.00 5.58 10.21
N LEU A 26 -0.23 4.70 9.58
CA LEU A 26 1.23 4.71 9.61
C LEU A 26 1.82 5.63 8.55
N ASP A 27 1.22 5.65 7.36
CA ASP A 27 1.70 6.47 6.25
C ASP A 27 0.57 6.71 5.22
N PHE A 28 0.68 7.78 4.44
CA PHE A 28 -0.23 8.07 3.35
C PHE A 28 0.47 8.77 2.18
N MET A 29 -0.08 8.60 0.98
CA MET A 29 0.40 9.27 -0.21
C MET A 29 -0.76 9.58 -1.14
N LEU A 30 -0.74 10.78 -1.71
CA LEU A 30 -1.67 11.19 -2.76
C LEU A 30 -1.04 10.94 -4.13
N SER A 31 -1.83 10.40 -5.05
CA SER A 31 -1.45 10.18 -6.44
C SER A 31 -2.58 10.55 -7.38
N GLU A 32 -2.25 11.22 -8.48
CA GLU A 32 -3.21 11.47 -9.57
C GLU A 32 -3.56 10.17 -10.32
N ARG A 33 -2.70 9.14 -10.24
CA ARG A 33 -2.84 7.89 -10.98
C ARG A 33 -2.92 6.67 -10.06
N ARG A 34 -3.75 5.72 -10.47
CA ARG A 34 -3.85 4.37 -9.90
C ARG A 34 -3.04 3.41 -10.76
N ASP A 35 -1.72 3.41 -10.58
CA ASP A 35 -0.82 2.57 -11.37
C ASP A 35 0.26 1.91 -10.51
N LEU A 36 1.00 0.99 -11.13
CA LEU A 36 2.09 0.27 -10.49
C LEU A 36 3.19 1.21 -9.96
N ALA A 37 3.46 2.32 -10.65
CA ALA A 37 4.51 3.25 -10.25
C ALA A 37 4.12 3.96 -8.94
N ALA A 38 2.88 4.42 -8.84
CA ALA A 38 2.33 5.00 -7.62
C ALA A 38 2.34 3.98 -6.47
N ALA A 39 1.84 2.76 -6.70
CA ALA A 39 1.86 1.71 -5.67
C ALA A 39 3.28 1.40 -5.17
N ARG A 40 4.25 1.23 -6.08
CA ARG A 40 5.66 0.99 -5.72
C ARG A 40 6.25 2.15 -4.91
N ARG A 41 5.98 3.39 -5.33
CA ARG A 41 6.45 4.59 -4.63
C ARG A 41 5.91 4.61 -3.20
N PHE A 42 4.61 4.36 -3.05
CA PHE A 42 3.97 4.31 -1.75
C PHE A 42 4.60 3.26 -0.83
N PHE A 43 4.77 2.02 -1.30
CA PHE A 43 5.37 0.97 -0.47
C PHE A 43 6.83 1.26 -0.10
N LYS A 44 7.62 1.83 -1.02
CA LYS A 44 9.00 2.25 -0.70
C LYS A 44 9.02 3.31 0.40
N GLN A 45 8.16 4.31 0.31
CA GLN A 45 8.02 5.37 1.33
C GLN A 45 7.61 4.75 2.68
N ALA A 46 6.53 3.98 2.70
CA ALA A 46 6.00 3.40 3.93
C ALA A 46 7.01 2.48 4.63
N ILE A 47 7.76 1.66 3.87
CA ILE A 47 8.79 0.78 4.41
C ILE A 47 10.00 1.56 4.92
N ALA A 48 10.41 2.61 4.21
CA ALA A 48 11.51 3.46 4.67
C ALA A 48 11.17 4.17 5.99
N ALA A 49 9.91 4.58 6.18
CA ALA A 49 9.46 5.27 7.38
C ALA A 49 9.14 4.32 8.55
N ASN A 50 8.56 3.15 8.29
CA ASN A 50 7.98 2.28 9.32
C ASN A 50 8.65 0.90 9.44
N GLY A 51 9.64 0.61 8.59
CA GLY A 51 10.26 -0.72 8.49
C GLY A 51 9.49 -1.70 7.60
N VAL A 52 10.07 -2.88 7.39
CA VAL A 52 9.49 -3.93 6.55
C VAL A 52 8.40 -4.67 7.33
N PRO A 53 7.12 -4.65 6.89
CA PRO A 53 6.06 -5.38 7.58
C PRO A 53 6.13 -6.89 7.30
N ASP A 54 5.76 -7.74 8.26
CA ASP A 54 5.65 -9.19 8.04
C ASP A 54 4.47 -9.56 7.12
N ARG A 55 3.39 -8.77 7.15
CA ARG A 55 2.19 -8.99 6.35
C ARG A 55 1.58 -7.68 5.89
N VAL A 56 1.14 -7.65 4.63
CA VAL A 56 0.29 -6.59 4.10
C VAL A 56 -1.01 -7.20 3.59
N VAL A 57 -2.12 -6.61 4.02
CA VAL A 57 -3.45 -6.91 3.49
C VAL A 57 -3.88 -5.75 2.61
N ASN A 58 -4.34 -6.05 1.40
CA ASN A 58 -4.84 -5.06 0.44
C ASN A 58 -6.12 -5.56 -0.23
N ASP A 59 -6.91 -4.62 -0.76
CA ASP A 59 -8.00 -4.98 -1.66
C ASP A 59 -7.44 -5.58 -2.97
N LYS A 60 -8.27 -6.30 -3.72
CA LYS A 60 -7.92 -7.03 -4.96
C LYS A 60 -7.48 -6.13 -6.15
N SER A 61 -6.88 -4.97 -5.88
CA SER A 61 -6.21 -4.11 -6.85
C SER A 61 -4.97 -4.79 -7.44
N GLY A 62 -4.93 -4.90 -8.78
CA GLY A 62 -3.79 -5.44 -9.52
C GLY A 62 -2.52 -4.60 -9.36
N ALA A 63 -2.66 -3.27 -9.31
CA ALA A 63 -1.53 -2.36 -9.12
C ALA A 63 -0.85 -2.55 -7.75
N ASN A 64 -1.66 -2.73 -6.69
CA ASN A 64 -1.15 -2.95 -5.33
C ASN A 64 -0.44 -4.30 -5.20
N LEU A 65 -1.01 -5.36 -5.78
CA LEU A 65 -0.36 -6.67 -5.82
C LEU A 65 0.99 -6.59 -6.56
N ALA A 66 1.02 -6.00 -7.74
CA ALA A 66 2.24 -5.85 -8.51
C ALA A 66 3.27 -4.95 -7.80
N GLY A 67 2.82 -3.94 -7.06
CA GLY A 67 3.66 -3.09 -6.22
C GLY A 67 4.34 -3.87 -5.10
N LEU A 68 3.56 -4.64 -4.32
CA LEU A 68 4.07 -5.47 -3.24
C LEU A 68 4.99 -6.60 -3.74
N THR A 69 4.66 -7.22 -4.87
CA THR A 69 5.53 -8.23 -5.48
C THR A 69 6.87 -7.64 -5.87
N ALA A 70 6.88 -6.42 -6.45
CA ALA A 70 8.12 -5.74 -6.78
C ALA A 70 8.97 -5.40 -5.55
N VAL A 71 8.32 -5.01 -4.44
CA VAL A 71 9.00 -4.81 -3.15
C VAL A 71 9.62 -6.11 -2.65
N ASN A 72 8.89 -7.22 -2.69
CA ASN A 72 9.44 -8.53 -2.31
C ASN A 72 10.63 -8.95 -3.17
N VAL A 73 10.62 -8.66 -4.47
CA VAL A 73 11.78 -8.88 -5.34
C VAL A 73 12.98 -8.07 -4.84
N ILE A 74 12.79 -6.78 -4.55
CA ILE A 74 13.89 -5.94 -4.04
C ILE A 74 14.39 -6.48 -2.69
N LEU A 75 13.50 -6.78 -1.74
CA LEU A 75 13.86 -7.29 -0.42
C LEU A 75 14.63 -8.63 -0.47
N LYS A 76 14.36 -9.50 -1.45
CA LYS A 76 15.14 -10.72 -1.68
C LYS A 76 16.61 -10.42 -1.99
N PHE A 77 16.87 -9.34 -2.72
CA PHE A 77 18.21 -9.00 -3.18
C PHE A 77 18.95 -8.02 -2.27
N THR A 78 18.22 -7.20 -1.50
CA THR A 78 18.82 -6.09 -0.72
C THR A 78 18.63 -6.21 0.79
N GLY A 79 17.91 -7.22 1.30
CA GLY A 79 17.50 -7.31 2.71
C GLY A 79 17.91 -8.59 3.43
N THR A 80 17.37 -8.80 4.63
CA THR A 80 17.60 -9.97 5.53
C THR A 80 16.99 -11.29 5.03
N GLY A 81 16.52 -11.35 3.77
CA GLY A 81 15.73 -12.47 3.25
C GLY A 81 14.27 -12.51 3.71
N ARG A 82 13.81 -11.54 4.51
CA ARG A 82 12.41 -11.45 4.94
C ARG A 82 11.51 -10.98 3.80
N LEU A 83 10.49 -11.76 3.50
CA LEU A 83 9.45 -11.43 2.52
C LEU A 83 8.19 -10.96 3.22
N VAL A 84 7.54 -9.98 2.63
CA VAL A 84 6.21 -9.53 3.05
C VAL A 84 5.19 -10.56 2.60
N THR A 85 4.41 -11.11 3.52
CA THR A 85 3.26 -11.94 3.17
C THR A 85 2.15 -11.05 2.61
N ILE A 86 1.76 -11.27 1.36
CA ILE A 86 0.69 -10.53 0.69
C ILE A 86 -0.62 -11.31 0.84
N ARG A 87 -1.66 -10.65 1.38
CA ARG A 87 -3.02 -11.19 1.37
C ARG A 87 -3.98 -10.23 0.68
N GLN A 88 -4.68 -10.73 -0.34
CA GLN A 88 -5.75 -9.99 -0.98
C GLN A 88 -7.10 -10.41 -0.38
N VAL A 89 -7.82 -9.47 0.19
CA VAL A 89 -9.17 -9.70 0.74
C VAL A 89 -10.10 -8.71 0.05
N LYS A 90 -11.13 -9.23 -0.62
CA LYS A 90 -12.13 -8.39 -1.29
C LYS A 90 -12.95 -7.67 -0.21
N TYR A 91 -13.11 -6.36 -0.33
CA TYR A 91 -13.93 -5.54 0.59
C TYR A 91 -13.37 -5.34 2.01
N LEU A 92 -12.05 -5.47 2.20
CA LEU A 92 -11.43 -5.28 3.53
C LEU A 92 -11.72 -3.88 4.13
N ASN A 93 -11.96 -2.87 3.29
CA ASN A 93 -12.10 -1.47 3.71
C ASN A 93 -13.56 -0.96 3.66
N ASN A 94 -14.57 -1.84 3.53
CA ASN A 94 -15.98 -1.45 3.48
C ASN A 94 -16.57 -1.05 4.86
N ILE A 95 -15.75 -0.77 5.88
CA ILE A 95 -16.21 -0.39 7.23
C ILE A 95 -16.32 1.15 7.37
N LEU A 96 -16.14 1.92 6.29
CA LEU A 96 -16.21 3.38 6.29
C LEU A 96 -17.28 3.95 5.34
N GLU A 97 -18.41 3.25 5.14
CA GLU A 97 -19.60 3.80 4.49
C GLU A 97 -20.75 3.99 5.48
#